data_AF-A0A2B4SCL2-F1
#
_entry.id   AF-A0A2B4SCL2-F1
#
_cell.length_a   1.000
_cell.length_b   1.000
_cell.length_c   1.000
_cell.angle_alpha   90.00
_cell.angle_beta   90.00
_cell.angle_gamma   90.00
#
_symmetry.space_group_name_H-M   'P 1'
#
loop_
_entity.id
_entity.type
_entity.pdbx_description
1 polymer ?
#
loop_
_entity_poly.entity_id
_entity_poly.type
_entity_poly.pdbx_seq_one_letter_code
_entity_poly.pdbx_strand_id
1 'polypeptide(L)'
;MYAWSKRTLARRLQYFDIKFRDYEVDIEDVKEAVRRELDGPAQLIGYRSMQQKVREIHGLNVPRDVVYAVMKEVSPEGLQARGGVGKTKRHRRTNTFVTGKELDTFRVSVWNNHRMRKQKAKELPDGVPEHIYMYPQNYGGEKCGLTVTEQQLQETAELSGVLEGTSDYLEAGLRRECERHIPDTNDVEQCTGSECLFIFKE
;
A
#
# COMPACT_ATOMS: atom_id res chain seq x y z
N MET A 1 -31.92 -17.95 29.08
CA MET A 1 -32.19 -16.74 28.28
C MET A 1 -31.01 -16.53 27.35
N TYR A 2 -31.17 -16.66 26.03
CA TYR A 2 -30.06 -16.48 25.09
C TYR A 2 -29.70 -14.99 25.02
N ALA A 3 -28.65 -14.58 25.73
CA ALA A 3 -28.10 -13.24 25.63
C ALA A 3 -27.31 -13.15 24.32
N TRP A 4 -27.93 -12.62 23.26
CA TRP A 4 -27.20 -12.35 22.03
C TRP A 4 -26.13 -11.27 22.25
N SER A 5 -24.97 -11.43 21.60
CA SER A 5 -24.01 -10.34 21.52
C SER A 5 -24.64 -9.14 20.79
N LYS A 6 -24.24 -7.90 21.13
CA LYS A 6 -24.75 -6.68 20.48
C LYS A 6 -24.63 -6.74 18.94
N ARG A 7 -23.57 -7.37 18.43
CA ARG A 7 -23.36 -7.58 16.98
C ARG A 7 -24.33 -8.58 16.38
N THR A 8 -24.59 -9.69 17.08
CA THR A 8 -25.55 -10.72 16.64
C THR A 8 -26.96 -10.15 16.61
N LEU A 9 -27.34 -9.39 17.64
CA LEU A 9 -28.62 -8.69 17.68
C LEU A 9 -28.75 -7.68 16.53
N ALA A 10 -27.75 -6.82 16.33
CA ALA A 10 -27.76 -5.82 15.24
C ALA A 10 -27.92 -6.46 13.84
N ARG A 11 -27.23 -7.58 13.57
CA ARG A 11 -27.38 -8.32 12.30
C ARG A 11 -28.77 -8.94 12.14
N ARG A 12 -29.35 -9.43 13.23
CA ARG A 12 -30.70 -10.01 13.22
C ARG A 12 -31.77 -8.93 13.02
N LEU A 13 -31.58 -7.74 13.61
CA LEU A 13 -32.48 -6.60 13.43
C LEU A 13 -32.49 -6.09 11.98
N GLN A 14 -31.34 -6.13 11.29
CA GLN A 14 -31.26 -5.79 9.86
C GLN A 14 -32.09 -6.73 8.97
N TYR A 15 -32.26 -8.01 9.34
CA TYR A 15 -33.13 -8.93 8.62
C TYR A 15 -34.61 -8.50 8.68
N PHE A 16 -35.00 -7.83 9.76
CA PHE A 16 -36.35 -7.26 9.95
C PHE A 16 -36.46 -5.81 9.46
N ASP A 17 -35.50 -5.34 8.65
CA ASP A 17 -35.36 -3.97 8.16
C ASP A 17 -35.26 -2.87 9.24
N ILE A 18 -35.03 -3.27 10.50
CA ILE A 18 -34.79 -2.35 11.60
C ILE A 18 -33.34 -1.86 11.49
N LYS A 19 -33.19 -0.68 10.89
CA LYS A 19 -31.90 -0.01 10.69
C LYS A 19 -31.66 1.04 11.78
N PHE A 20 -30.39 1.29 12.08
CA PHE A 20 -29.98 2.36 13.00
C PHE A 20 -30.10 3.77 12.40
N ARG A 21 -30.44 3.85 11.12
CA ARG A 21 -30.57 5.09 10.37
C ARG A 21 -31.92 5.07 9.70
N ASP A 22 -32.60 6.19 9.79
CA ASP A 22 -33.87 6.42 9.17
C ASP A 22 -33.67 7.42 8.03
N TYR A 23 -34.13 7.04 6.84
CA TYR A 23 -34.08 7.86 5.63
C TYR A 23 -35.43 8.54 5.36
N GLU A 24 -36.47 8.19 6.11
CA GLU A 24 -37.82 8.76 6.01
C GLU A 24 -38.00 10.01 6.89
N VAL A 25 -36.96 10.40 7.64
CA VAL A 25 -36.98 11.60 8.49
C VAL A 25 -37.13 12.85 7.63
N ASP A 26 -38.08 13.71 8.00
CA ASP A 26 -38.32 14.97 7.31
C ASP A 26 -37.11 15.90 7.44
N ILE A 27 -36.72 16.50 6.31
CA ILE A 27 -35.53 17.35 6.22
C ILE A 27 -35.74 18.66 6.99
N GLU A 28 -36.99 19.14 7.09
CA GLU A 28 -37.29 20.36 7.84
C GLU A 28 -37.13 20.17 9.36
N ASP A 29 -37.52 19.02 9.91
CA ASP A 29 -37.25 18.68 11.32
C ASP A 29 -35.75 18.66 11.63
N VAL A 30 -34.94 18.12 10.70
CA VAL A 30 -33.48 18.12 10.83
C VAL A 30 -32.91 19.53 10.75
N LYS A 31 -33.43 20.38 9.86
CA LYS A 31 -33.01 21.79 9.77
C LYS A 31 -33.34 22.54 11.05
N GLU A 32 -34.52 22.34 11.63
CA GLU A 32 -34.90 22.98 12.88
C GLU A 32 -34.02 22.52 14.04
N ALA A 33 -33.80 21.20 14.19
CA ALA A 33 -32.92 20.64 15.21
C ALA A 33 -31.49 21.20 15.10
N VAL A 34 -30.95 21.28 13.87
CA VAL A 34 -29.61 21.82 13.63
C VAL A 34 -29.54 23.32 13.93
N ARG A 35 -30.56 24.12 13.58
CA ARG A 35 -30.61 25.55 13.92
C ARG A 35 -30.57 25.76 15.44
N ARG A 36 -31.41 25.04 16.19
CA ARG A 36 -31.45 25.12 17.66
C ARG A 36 -30.10 24.78 18.31
N GLU A 37 -29.38 23.80 17.78
CA GLU A 37 -28.03 23.49 18.29
C GLU A 37 -26.99 24.55 17.89
N LEU A 38 -27.09 25.10 16.68
CA LEU A 38 -26.17 26.12 16.18
C LEU A 38 -26.30 27.46 16.92
N ASP A 39 -27.50 27.82 17.37
CA ASP A 39 -27.76 29.01 18.20
C ASP A 39 -27.25 28.84 19.65
N GLY A 40 -26.80 27.64 20.01
CA GLY A 40 -26.29 27.29 21.32
C GLY A 40 -24.76 27.09 21.37
N PRO A 41 -24.24 26.40 22.40
CA PRO A 41 -22.80 26.14 22.55
C PRO A 41 -22.22 25.20 21.47
N ALA A 42 -23.05 24.70 20.54
CA ALA A 42 -22.64 23.78 19.48
C ALA A 42 -22.25 24.46 18.16
N GLN A 43 -22.18 25.78 18.11
CA GLN A 43 -21.79 26.56 16.93
C GLN A 43 -20.51 26.05 16.25
N LEU A 44 -19.51 25.62 17.04
CA LEU A 44 -18.22 25.12 16.55
C LEU A 44 -18.10 23.59 16.50
N ILE A 45 -19.21 22.85 16.64
CA ILE A 45 -19.22 21.37 16.62
C ILE A 45 -19.27 20.81 15.19
N GLY A 46 -18.44 19.80 14.89
CA GLY A 46 -18.40 19.14 13.59
C GLY A 46 -19.64 18.30 13.29
N TYR A 47 -19.94 18.04 12.01
CA TYR A 47 -21.17 17.34 11.61
C TYR A 47 -21.34 15.93 12.22
N ARG A 48 -20.26 15.22 12.62
CA ARG A 48 -20.37 13.92 13.31
C ARG A 48 -20.93 14.08 14.71
N SER A 49 -20.41 15.07 15.43
CA SER A 49 -20.86 15.39 16.77
C SER A 49 -22.23 16.08 16.73
N MET A 50 -22.54 16.83 15.67
CA MET A 50 -23.89 17.32 15.40
C MET A 50 -24.86 16.16 15.19
N GLN A 51 -24.52 15.17 14.35
CA GLN A 51 -25.34 13.96 14.16
C GLN A 51 -25.57 13.21 15.48
N GLN A 52 -24.54 13.10 16.32
CA GLN A 52 -24.66 12.47 17.63
C GLN A 52 -25.64 13.23 18.53
N LYS A 53 -25.56 14.57 18.58
CA LYS A 53 -26.47 15.41 19.35
C LYS A 53 -27.91 15.36 18.83
N VAL A 54 -28.10 15.44 17.52
CA VAL A 54 -29.42 15.30 16.87
C VAL A 54 -30.06 13.96 17.24
N ARG A 55 -29.26 12.90 17.36
CA ARG A 55 -29.73 11.60 17.84
C ARG A 55 -30.02 11.56 19.34
N GLU A 56 -29.19 12.17 20.18
CA GLU A 56 -29.29 12.06 21.64
C GLU A 56 -30.31 13.02 22.26
N ILE A 57 -30.43 14.23 21.71
CA ILE A 57 -31.28 15.31 22.24
C ILE A 57 -32.63 15.34 21.51
N HIS A 58 -32.59 15.30 20.18
CA HIS A 58 -33.79 15.43 19.34
C HIS A 58 -34.38 14.07 18.93
N GLY A 59 -33.69 12.96 19.24
CA GLY A 59 -34.16 11.60 18.96
C GLY A 59 -34.18 11.21 17.48
N LEU A 60 -33.59 12.02 16.59
CA LEU A 60 -33.65 11.82 15.14
C LEU A 60 -32.46 10.98 14.65
N ASN A 61 -32.74 9.83 14.04
CA ASN A 61 -31.72 8.90 13.54
C ASN A 61 -31.28 9.21 12.10
N VAL A 62 -30.72 10.41 11.91
CA VAL A 62 -30.36 10.94 10.59
C VAL A 62 -29.02 10.38 10.10
N PRO A 63 -28.86 10.07 8.79
CA PRO A 63 -27.55 9.76 8.22
C PRO A 63 -26.61 10.97 8.23
N ARG A 64 -25.32 10.69 8.42
CA ARG A 64 -24.24 11.68 8.51
C ARG A 64 -24.22 12.66 7.33
N ASP A 65 -24.47 12.16 6.13
CA ASP A 65 -24.35 12.93 4.89
C ASP A 65 -25.47 13.95 4.76
N VAL A 66 -26.67 13.64 5.27
CA VAL A 66 -27.79 14.58 5.34
C VAL A 66 -27.50 15.69 6.34
N VAL A 67 -26.96 15.36 7.53
CA VAL A 67 -26.52 16.38 8.50
C VAL A 67 -25.45 17.28 7.90
N TYR A 68 -24.53 16.74 7.11
CA TYR A 68 -23.51 17.52 6.42
C TYR A 68 -24.13 18.48 5.38
N ALA A 69 -25.07 18.00 4.56
CA ALA A 69 -25.77 18.82 3.58
C ALA A 69 -26.56 19.96 4.26
N VAL A 70 -27.35 19.63 5.29
CA VAL A 70 -28.11 20.60 6.09
C VAL A 70 -27.20 21.63 6.75
N MET A 71 -26.08 21.21 7.36
CA MET A 71 -25.13 22.15 7.95
C MET A 71 -24.47 23.05 6.91
N LYS A 72 -24.21 22.54 5.69
CA LYS A 72 -23.65 23.34 4.59
C LYS A 72 -24.63 24.42 4.12
N GLU A 73 -25.93 24.13 4.13
CA GLU A 73 -26.98 25.09 3.79
C GLU A 73 -27.20 26.11 4.92
N VAL A 74 -27.26 25.67 6.17
CA VAL A 74 -27.61 26.53 7.32
C VAL A 74 -26.43 27.37 7.82
N SER A 75 -25.19 26.86 7.77
CA SER A 75 -24.00 27.61 8.19
C SER A 75 -22.75 27.19 7.39
N PRO A 76 -22.54 27.77 6.19
CA PRO A 76 -21.32 27.54 5.43
C PRO A 76 -20.08 28.09 6.17
N GLU A 77 -20.24 29.16 6.95
CA GLU A 77 -19.16 29.82 7.71
C GLU A 77 -18.58 28.91 8.81
N GLY A 78 -19.43 28.25 9.62
CA GLY A 78 -18.97 27.33 10.67
C GLY A 78 -18.27 26.07 10.12
N LEU A 79 -18.54 25.72 8.87
CA LEU A 79 -17.87 24.63 8.18
C LEU A 79 -16.51 25.07 7.62
N GLN A 80 -16.43 26.28 7.06
CA GLN A 80 -15.21 26.90 6.53
C GLN A 80 -14.21 27.25 7.62
N ALA A 81 -14.66 27.72 8.79
CA ALA A 81 -13.81 28.00 9.95
C ALA A 81 -13.01 26.75 10.42
N ARG A 82 -13.46 25.55 10.05
CA ARG A 82 -12.78 24.27 10.32
C ARG A 82 -11.95 23.73 9.17
N GLY A 83 -11.79 24.46 8.06
CA GLY A 83 -11.10 24.06 6.82
C GLY A 83 -9.60 23.69 6.93
N GLY A 84 -9.08 23.48 8.13
CA GLY A 84 -7.75 22.94 8.40
C GLY A 84 -7.73 21.50 8.93
N VAL A 85 -8.87 20.89 9.24
CA VAL A 85 -8.93 19.52 9.79
C VAL A 85 -8.62 18.49 8.70
N GLY A 86 -7.41 17.93 8.73
CA GLY A 86 -6.95 16.91 7.77
C GLY A 86 -5.74 17.33 6.92
N LYS A 87 -5.31 18.60 6.98
CA LYS A 87 -3.99 18.97 6.44
C LYS A 87 -2.94 18.25 7.28
N THR A 88 -2.17 17.37 6.64
CA THR A 88 -1.06 16.67 7.31
C THR A 88 -0.08 17.73 7.81
N LYS A 89 0.08 17.84 9.15
CA LYS A 89 1.09 18.74 9.75
C LYS A 89 2.52 18.43 9.32
N ARG A 90 2.75 17.25 8.73
CA ARG A 90 4.05 16.80 8.23
C ARG A 90 4.07 16.92 6.70
N HIS A 91 5.14 17.52 6.18
CA HIS A 91 5.48 17.40 4.77
C HIS A 91 5.60 15.90 4.45
N ARG A 92 4.96 15.46 3.35
CA ARG A 92 5.08 14.08 2.88
C ARG A 92 6.55 13.88 2.51
N ARG A 93 7.26 12.95 3.15
CA ARG A 93 8.63 12.61 2.74
C ARG A 93 8.55 12.06 1.32
N THR A 94 8.95 12.86 0.34
CA THR A 94 8.93 12.49 -1.08
C THR A 94 10.17 11.69 -1.50
N ASN A 95 11.22 11.65 -0.67
CA ASN A 95 12.43 10.89 -0.96
C ASN A 95 12.75 9.89 0.16
N THR A 96 12.10 8.72 0.12
CA THR A 96 12.70 7.50 0.68
C THR A 96 13.05 6.58 -0.48
N PHE A 97 13.90 7.07 -1.38
CA PHE A 97 14.69 6.19 -2.22
C PHE A 97 15.85 5.73 -1.34
N VAL A 98 15.67 4.58 -0.67
CA VAL A 98 16.81 3.88 -0.06
C VAL A 98 17.72 3.55 -1.24
N THR A 99 18.93 4.08 -1.24
CA THR A 99 19.86 3.84 -2.36
C THR A 99 20.16 2.34 -2.44
N GLY A 100 20.37 1.80 -3.65
CA GLY A 100 20.69 0.37 -3.80
C GLY A 100 21.85 -0.09 -2.91
N LYS A 101 22.81 0.79 -2.63
CA LYS A 101 23.94 0.58 -1.71
C LYS A 101 23.51 0.37 -0.26
N GLU A 102 22.55 1.15 0.23
CA GLU A 102 22.03 1.00 1.59
C GLU A 102 21.22 -0.29 1.73
N LEU A 103 20.43 -0.65 0.71
CA LEU A 103 19.71 -1.93 0.68
C LEU A 103 20.67 -3.12 0.66
N ASP A 104 21.73 -3.05 -0.15
CA ASP A 104 22.71 -4.14 -0.24
C ASP A 104 23.53 -4.25 1.05
N THR A 105 23.92 -3.11 1.63
CA THR A 105 24.58 -3.07 2.95
C THR A 105 23.68 -3.70 4.02
N PHE A 106 22.39 -3.36 4.05
CA PHE A 106 21.43 -3.94 4.98
C PHE A 106 21.25 -5.44 4.75
N ARG A 107 21.15 -5.87 3.48
CA ARG A 107 21.01 -7.27 3.09
C ARG A 107 22.19 -8.10 3.62
N VAL A 108 23.42 -7.67 3.36
CA VAL A 108 24.63 -8.40 3.75
C VAL A 108 24.86 -8.34 5.26
N SER A 109 24.79 -7.16 5.87
CA SER A 109 25.18 -7.00 7.29
C SER A 109 24.11 -7.42 8.29
N VAL A 110 22.82 -7.22 7.97
CA VAL A 110 21.72 -7.45 8.92
C VAL A 110 20.86 -8.62 8.48
N TRP A 111 20.34 -8.58 7.25
CA TRP A 111 19.35 -9.56 6.81
C TRP A 111 19.92 -10.97 6.65
N ASN A 112 21.10 -11.14 6.10
CA ASN A 112 21.64 -12.49 5.91
C ASN A 112 22.19 -13.09 7.22
N ASN A 113 22.61 -12.24 8.16
CA ASN A 113 23.27 -12.64 9.40
C ASN A 113 22.30 -12.77 10.60
N HIS A 114 21.03 -12.40 10.45
CA HIS A 114 20.06 -12.55 11.54
C HIS A 114 19.78 -14.04 11.84
N ARG A 115 19.45 -14.35 13.09
CA ARG A 115 19.04 -15.71 13.46
C ARG A 115 17.53 -15.87 13.33
N MET A 116 17.10 -16.78 12.48
CA MET A 116 15.69 -17.16 12.33
C MET A 116 15.23 -18.04 13.50
N ARG A 117 14.00 -17.82 13.96
CA ARG A 117 13.38 -18.59 15.03
C ARG A 117 12.70 -19.85 14.48
N LYS A 118 12.87 -20.98 15.17
CA LYS A 118 12.14 -22.21 14.90
C LYS A 118 10.62 -22.03 15.04
N GLN A 119 9.87 -22.36 13.98
CA GLN A 119 8.41 -22.38 13.99
C GLN A 119 7.91 -23.81 14.28
N LYS A 120 7.02 -23.97 15.26
CA LYS A 120 6.44 -25.29 15.59
C LYS A 120 5.57 -25.76 14.42
N ALA A 121 5.72 -27.02 14.02
CA ALA A 121 4.98 -27.67 12.93
C ALA A 121 5.34 -27.26 11.47
N LYS A 122 6.52 -26.69 11.24
CA LYS A 122 7.05 -26.49 9.88
C LYS A 122 8.45 -27.10 9.73
N GLU A 123 8.66 -27.80 8.63
CA GLU A 123 9.96 -28.31 8.17
C GLU A 123 10.73 -27.17 7.48
N LEU A 124 11.08 -26.12 8.23
CA LEU A 124 11.91 -25.01 7.74
C LEU A 124 13.25 -25.02 8.49
N PRO A 125 14.37 -24.73 7.79
CA PRO A 125 15.68 -24.69 8.44
C PRO A 125 15.72 -23.54 9.45
N ASP A 126 16.18 -23.83 10.66
CA ASP A 126 16.33 -22.87 11.75
C ASP A 126 17.80 -22.47 11.93
N GLY A 127 18.08 -21.18 11.98
CA GLY A 127 19.46 -20.70 12.07
C GLY A 127 19.69 -19.39 11.35
N VAL A 128 20.95 -19.11 11.03
CA VAL A 128 21.35 -17.91 10.31
C VAL A 128 21.26 -18.18 8.80
N PRO A 129 20.51 -17.39 8.01
CA PRO A 129 20.35 -17.58 6.56
C PRO A 129 21.66 -17.75 5.81
N GLU A 130 22.67 -16.91 6.07
CA GLU A 130 23.98 -17.01 5.43
C GLU A 130 24.64 -18.38 5.70
N HIS A 131 24.57 -18.86 6.94
CA HIS A 131 25.13 -20.16 7.32
C HIS A 131 24.35 -21.34 6.71
N ILE A 132 23.03 -21.23 6.59
CA ILE A 132 22.19 -22.23 5.92
C ILE A 132 22.51 -22.30 4.43
N TYR A 133 22.76 -21.15 3.80
CA TYR A 133 23.12 -21.08 2.38
C TYR A 133 24.50 -21.68 2.10
N MET A 134 25.49 -21.38 2.95
CA MET A 134 26.86 -21.88 2.78
C MET A 134 27.00 -23.37 3.12
N TYR A 135 26.21 -23.87 4.08
CA TYR A 135 26.30 -25.24 4.59
C TYR A 135 24.92 -25.93 4.63
N PRO A 136 24.23 -26.09 3.49
CA PRO A 136 22.88 -26.66 3.45
C PRO A 136 22.83 -28.09 3.99
N GLN A 137 23.91 -28.85 3.87
CA GLN A 137 24.00 -30.25 4.32
C GLN A 137 23.80 -30.39 5.84
N ASN A 138 24.26 -29.40 6.61
CA ASN A 138 24.09 -29.39 8.07
C ASN A 138 22.64 -29.21 8.52
N TYR A 139 21.77 -28.76 7.61
CA TYR A 139 20.35 -28.53 7.84
C TYR A 139 19.46 -29.55 7.10
N GLY A 140 20.03 -30.64 6.59
CA GLY A 140 19.32 -31.64 5.79
C GLY A 140 19.00 -31.18 4.37
N GLY A 141 19.65 -30.12 3.88
CA GLY A 141 19.52 -29.64 2.52
C GLY A 141 20.31 -30.51 1.54
N GLU A 142 19.62 -31.05 0.55
CA GLU A 142 20.21 -31.77 -0.57
C GLU A 142 20.31 -30.87 -1.81
N LYS A 143 21.28 -31.14 -2.69
CA LYS A 143 21.44 -30.40 -3.93
C LYS A 143 20.34 -30.81 -4.92
N CYS A 144 19.22 -30.10 -4.91
CA CYS A 144 18.11 -30.29 -5.84
C CYS A 144 18.29 -29.57 -7.19
N GLY A 145 19.50 -29.12 -7.52
CA GLY A 145 19.78 -28.42 -8.77
C GLY A 145 19.62 -29.38 -9.96
N LEU A 146 18.69 -29.08 -10.85
CA LEU A 146 18.56 -29.79 -12.12
C LEU A 146 19.77 -29.44 -13.00
N THR A 147 20.52 -30.45 -13.45
CA THR A 147 21.59 -30.24 -14.42
C THR A 147 20.96 -29.94 -15.77
N VAL A 148 21.00 -28.68 -16.18
CA VAL A 148 20.49 -28.27 -17.48
C VAL A 148 21.48 -28.73 -18.55
N THR A 149 21.00 -29.56 -19.48
CA THR A 149 21.79 -29.98 -20.64
C THR A 149 21.69 -28.94 -21.75
N GLU A 150 22.71 -28.88 -22.61
CA GLU A 150 22.73 -27.96 -23.76
C GLU A 150 21.54 -28.19 -24.71
N GLN A 151 21.09 -29.45 -24.83
CA GLN A 151 19.91 -29.81 -25.61
C GLN A 151 18.62 -29.21 -25.04
N GLN A 152 18.46 -29.19 -23.72
CA GLN A 152 17.29 -28.57 -23.07
C GLN A 152 17.31 -27.05 -23.21
N LEU A 153 18.49 -26.43 -23.22
CA LEU A 153 18.64 -25.00 -23.50
C LEU A 153 18.22 -24.70 -24.93
N GLN A 154 18.67 -25.50 -25.90
CA GLN A 154 18.32 -25.33 -27.30
C GLN A 154 16.81 -25.52 -27.55
N GLU A 155 16.22 -26.57 -27.00
CA GLU A 155 14.77 -26.82 -27.08
C GLU A 155 13.97 -25.67 -26.46
N THR A 156 14.39 -25.16 -25.30
CA THR A 156 13.74 -24.01 -24.65
C THR A 156 13.90 -22.74 -25.50
N ALA A 157 15.05 -22.53 -26.11
CA ALA A 157 15.34 -21.37 -26.94
C ALA A 157 14.48 -21.35 -28.21
N GLU A 158 14.31 -22.51 -28.84
CA GLU A 158 13.43 -22.70 -30.00
C GLU A 158 11.94 -22.50 -29.62
N LEU A 159 11.49 -23.10 -28.51
CA LEU A 159 10.11 -22.95 -28.03
C LEU A 159 9.76 -21.53 -27.57
N SER A 160 10.71 -20.85 -26.92
CA SER A 160 10.52 -19.49 -26.42
C SER A 160 10.62 -18.43 -27.52
N GLY A 161 11.15 -18.79 -28.69
CA GLY A 161 11.38 -17.85 -29.79
C GLY A 161 12.43 -16.77 -29.47
N VAL A 162 13.20 -16.92 -28.38
CA VAL A 162 14.18 -15.91 -27.93
C VAL A 162 15.30 -15.72 -28.97
N LEU A 163 15.56 -16.72 -29.80
CA LEU A 163 16.55 -16.65 -30.88
C LEU A 163 16.01 -15.96 -32.15
N GLU A 164 14.69 -15.91 -32.34
CA GLU A 164 14.07 -15.32 -33.51
C GLU A 164 13.50 -13.94 -33.16
N GLY A 165 14.22 -12.88 -33.52
CA GLY A 165 13.68 -11.52 -33.48
C GLY A 165 14.18 -10.63 -32.36
N THR A 166 15.44 -10.74 -31.96
CA THR A 166 16.11 -9.55 -31.40
C THR A 166 16.31 -8.55 -32.54
N SER A 167 15.25 -7.83 -32.92
CA SER A 167 15.44 -6.50 -33.48
C SER A 167 16.35 -5.76 -32.52
N ASP A 168 17.42 -5.13 -32.99
CA ASP A 168 18.18 -4.24 -32.14
C ASP A 168 17.19 -3.28 -31.48
N TYR A 169 17.08 -3.38 -30.15
CA TYR A 169 16.28 -2.44 -29.37
C TYR A 169 16.88 -1.02 -29.44
N LEU A 170 18.06 -0.87 -30.06
CA LEU A 170 18.77 0.36 -30.29
C LEU A 170 18.47 0.90 -31.70
N GLU A 171 18.11 2.17 -31.77
CA GLU A 171 17.96 2.89 -33.03
C GLU A 171 19.32 2.95 -33.77
N ALA A 172 19.32 2.86 -35.10
CA ALA A 172 20.55 2.75 -35.91
C ALA A 172 21.50 3.97 -35.78
N GLY A 173 21.00 5.12 -35.34
CA GLY A 173 21.81 6.27 -34.96
C GLY A 173 22.54 6.04 -33.64
N LEU A 174 21.80 5.61 -32.62
CA LEU A 174 22.31 5.31 -31.28
C LEU A 174 23.34 4.17 -31.29
N ARG A 175 23.08 3.10 -32.07
CA ARG A 175 24.02 1.98 -32.22
C ARG A 175 25.39 2.44 -32.74
N ARG A 176 25.41 3.32 -33.74
CA ARG A 176 26.66 3.90 -34.30
C ARG A 176 27.39 4.82 -33.32
N GLU A 177 26.69 5.43 -32.37
CA GLU A 177 27.32 6.18 -31.29
C GLU A 177 27.90 5.25 -30.24
N CYS A 178 27.16 4.22 -29.83
CA CYS A 178 27.66 3.19 -28.91
C CYS A 178 28.92 2.50 -29.44
N GLU A 179 28.93 2.07 -30.72
CA GLU A 179 30.08 1.41 -31.36
C GLU A 179 31.31 2.33 -31.49
N ARG A 180 31.11 3.66 -31.56
CA ARG A 180 32.22 4.63 -31.54
C ARG A 180 32.87 4.75 -30.17
N HIS A 181 32.09 4.63 -29.10
CA HIS A 181 32.57 4.80 -27.73
C HIS A 181 33.01 3.50 -27.07
N ILE A 182 32.43 2.37 -27.47
CA ILE A 182 32.73 1.03 -26.96
C ILE A 182 32.98 0.11 -28.17
N PRO A 183 34.22 0.08 -28.69
CA PRO A 183 34.54 -0.70 -29.89
C PRO A 183 34.54 -2.22 -29.65
N ASP A 184 34.72 -2.69 -28.40
CA ASP A 184 34.58 -4.10 -28.04
C ASP A 184 33.72 -4.27 -26.78
N THR A 185 32.54 -4.85 -26.94
CA THR A 185 31.59 -5.10 -25.85
C THR A 185 32.03 -6.23 -24.92
N ASN A 186 32.97 -7.08 -25.35
CA ASN A 186 33.43 -8.21 -24.55
C ASN A 186 34.44 -7.79 -23.46
N ASP A 187 35.08 -6.64 -23.62
CA ASP A 187 36.07 -6.09 -22.68
C ASP A 187 35.46 -5.16 -21.62
N VAL A 188 34.13 -4.97 -21.65
CA VAL A 188 33.42 -4.16 -20.66
C VAL A 188 33.27 -4.97 -19.37
N GLU A 189 34.15 -4.74 -18.41
CA GLU A 189 33.95 -5.25 -17.05
C GLU A 189 32.59 -4.80 -16.52
N GLN A 190 31.83 -5.73 -15.93
CA GLN A 190 30.53 -5.44 -15.31
C GLN A 190 30.75 -4.46 -14.14
N CYS A 191 30.65 -3.16 -14.43
CA CYS A 191 30.74 -2.14 -13.41
C CYS A 191 29.55 -2.33 -12.46
N THR A 192 29.84 -2.43 -11.16
CA THR A 192 28.88 -2.66 -10.10
C THR A 192 27.96 -1.44 -9.92
N GLY A 193 26.98 -1.31 -10.81
CA GLY A 193 25.71 -0.59 -10.69
C GLY A 193 25.71 0.87 -10.21
N SER A 194 26.87 1.49 -9.97
CA SER A 194 26.94 2.79 -9.30
C SER A 194 27.79 3.84 -10.01
N GLU A 195 28.57 3.46 -11.04
CA GLU A 195 29.25 4.42 -11.93
C GLU A 195 28.63 4.48 -13.33
N CYS A 196 27.73 3.55 -13.69
CA CYS A 196 27.00 3.57 -14.96
C CYS A 196 25.83 4.55 -14.94
N LEU A 197 26.09 5.84 -14.73
CA LEU A 197 25.18 6.91 -15.11
C LEU A 197 25.91 7.76 -16.15
N PHE A 198 25.95 7.29 -17.40
CA PHE A 198 26.31 8.14 -18.53
C PHE A 198 25.21 9.21 -18.67
N ILE A 199 25.43 10.37 -18.06
CA ILE A 199 24.61 11.55 -18.29
C ILE A 199 24.99 12.05 -19.69
N PHE A 200 24.15 11.77 -20.68
CA PHE A 200 24.15 12.52 -21.93
C PHE A 200 23.75 13.96 -21.60
N LYS A 201 24.74 14.84 -21.45
CA LYS A 201 24.55 16.29 -21.55
C LYS A 201 24.74 16.66 -23.01
N GLU A 202 23.70 17.26 -23.61
CA GLU A 202 23.84 18.12 -24.79
C GLU A 202 24.81 19.27 -24.53
#